data_AF-A0A2E1ABJ0-F1
#
_entry.id   AF-A0A2E1ABJ0-F1
#
_cell.length_a   1.000
_cell.length_b   1.000
_cell.length_c   1.000
_cell.angle_alpha   90.00
_cell.angle_beta   90.00
_cell.angle_gamma   90.00
#
_symmetry.space_group_name_H-M   'P 1'
#
loop_
_entity.id
_entity.type
_entity.pdbx_description
1 polymer ?
#
loop_
_entity_poly.entity_id
_entity_poly.type
_entity_poly.pdbx_seq_one_letter_code
_entity_poly.pdbx_strand_id
1 'polypeptide(L)'
;MRSIRLSIAALLLLLAACVPAQVPPQLAHTPGPPITITEDTITTDVFTVRYPRGWRVVKLSVAGAPPWLAFISEDDTLRIEVRAEPFDDETVPLLEETVVESGVRVYLRAMADEGDETALREWFEIVRESVVMG
;
A
#
# COMPACT_ATOMS: atom_id res chain seq x y z
N MET A 1 -45.51 21.36 31.25
CA MET A 1 -44.79 20.21 31.87
C MET A 1 -44.48 19.06 30.90
N ARG A 2 -45.30 18.78 29.86
CA ARG A 2 -45.00 17.74 28.85
C ARG A 2 -43.80 18.08 27.93
N SER A 3 -43.62 19.34 27.53
CA SER A 3 -42.53 19.75 26.62
C SER A 3 -41.13 19.63 27.25
N ILE A 4 -40.97 19.99 28.53
CA ILE A 4 -39.70 19.91 29.26
C ILE A 4 -39.18 18.46 29.33
N ARG A 5 -40.06 17.48 29.50
CA ARG A 5 -39.68 16.06 29.55
C ARG A 5 -39.21 15.54 28.19
N LEU A 6 -39.81 16.02 27.09
CA LEU A 6 -39.39 15.71 25.73
C LEU A 6 -38.02 16.31 25.39
N SER A 7 -37.76 17.56 25.81
CA SER A 7 -36.46 18.20 25.60
C SER A 7 -35.33 17.51 26.38
N ILE A 8 -35.59 17.08 27.62
CA ILE A 8 -34.61 16.34 28.43
C ILE A 8 -34.31 14.98 27.79
N ALA A 9 -35.34 14.25 27.32
CA ALA A 9 -35.14 12.96 26.65
C ALA A 9 -34.35 13.08 25.34
N ALA A 10 -34.64 14.11 24.54
CA ALA A 10 -33.91 14.37 23.30
C ALA A 10 -32.44 14.73 23.56
N LEU A 11 -32.17 15.53 24.60
CA LEU A 11 -30.81 15.91 24.99
C LEU A 11 -30.00 14.70 25.50
N LEU A 12 -30.64 13.80 26.26
CA LEU A 12 -29.99 12.56 26.74
C LEU A 12 -29.66 11.61 25.58
N LEU A 13 -30.51 11.52 24.55
CA LEU A 13 -30.25 10.73 23.34
C LEU A 13 -29.08 11.29 22.52
N LEU A 14 -28.98 12.62 22.40
CA LEU A 14 -27.86 13.29 21.72
C LEU A 14 -26.52 13.06 22.45
N LEU A 15 -26.52 13.05 23.78
CA LEU A 15 -25.32 12.77 24.58
C LEU A 15 -24.89 11.29 24.52
N ALA A 16 -25.85 10.37 24.36
CA ALA A 16 -25.57 8.93 24.22
C ALA A 16 -24.98 8.55 22.85
N ALA A 17 -25.10 9.40 21.84
CA ALA A 17 -24.50 9.18 20.52
C ALA A 17 -22.98 9.41 20.47
N CYS A 18 -22.40 9.96 21.54
CA CYS A 18 -20.96 10.19 21.65
C CYS A 18 -20.24 8.94 22.18
N VAL A 19 -20.29 7.83 21.43
CA VAL A 19 -19.49 6.65 21.73
C VAL A 19 -18.09 6.85 21.17
N PRO A 20 -17.02 6.78 21.99
CA PRO A 20 -15.65 6.90 21.49
C PRO A 20 -15.40 5.83 20.42
N ALA A 21 -14.75 6.21 19.31
CA ALA A 21 -14.33 5.24 18.31
C ALA A 21 -13.40 4.21 18.97
N GLN A 22 -13.85 2.96 19.08
CA GLN A 22 -13.04 1.86 19.57
C GLN A 22 -12.31 1.24 18.39
N VAL A 23 -11.00 0.99 18.54
CA VAL A 23 -10.24 0.22 17.56
C VAL A 23 -10.83 -1.19 17.53
N PRO A 24 -11.25 -1.71 16.35
CA PRO A 24 -11.74 -3.07 16.22
C PRO A 24 -10.70 -4.05 16.78
N PRO A 25 -11.13 -5.09 17.53
CA PRO A 25 -10.23 -6.09 18.10
C PRO A 25 -9.24 -6.69 17.08
N GLN A 26 -9.65 -6.80 15.81
CA GLN A 26 -8.83 -7.35 14.73
C GLN A 26 -7.58 -6.51 14.44
N LEU A 27 -7.64 -5.18 14.57
CA LEU A 27 -6.47 -4.32 14.33
C LEU A 27 -5.47 -4.35 15.50
N ALA A 28 -5.91 -4.73 16.70
CA ALA A 28 -5.03 -4.88 17.86
C ALA A 28 -4.03 -6.05 17.74
N HIS A 29 -4.30 -6.99 16.82
CA HIS A 29 -3.50 -8.20 16.62
C HIS A 29 -2.64 -8.18 15.34
N THR A 30 -2.64 -7.11 14.57
CA THR A 30 -1.76 -6.92 13.40
C THR A 30 -0.94 -5.63 13.55
N PRO A 31 -0.06 -5.55 14.55
CA PRO A 31 0.80 -4.39 14.74
C PRO A 31 1.75 -4.22 13.55
N GLY A 32 1.96 -2.98 13.14
CA GLY A 32 2.89 -2.63 12.07
C GLY A 32 2.73 -1.17 11.67
N PRO A 33 3.70 -0.62 10.92
CA PRO A 33 3.57 0.72 10.36
C PRO A 33 2.32 0.81 9.48
N PRO A 34 1.59 1.93 9.51
CA PRO A 34 0.47 2.13 8.60
C PRO A 34 0.97 2.20 7.15
N ILE A 35 0.19 1.64 6.23
CA ILE A 35 0.39 1.80 4.79
C ILE A 35 -0.81 2.59 4.26
N THR A 36 -0.55 3.64 3.51
CA THR A 36 -1.58 4.43 2.84
C THR A 36 -1.58 4.06 1.36
N ILE A 37 -2.73 3.64 0.83
CA ILE A 37 -2.92 3.30 -0.58
C ILE A 37 -3.98 4.24 -1.14
N THR A 38 -3.66 4.93 -2.23
CA THR A 38 -4.57 5.82 -2.96
C THR A 38 -4.93 5.20 -4.32
N GLU A 39 -5.31 5.97 -5.34
CA GLU A 39 -5.58 5.43 -6.67
C GLU A 39 -4.31 5.14 -7.49
N ASP A 40 -3.23 5.88 -7.24
CA ASP A 40 -2.00 5.82 -8.03
C ASP A 40 -0.71 5.91 -7.21
N THR A 41 -0.83 5.96 -5.88
CA THR A 41 0.31 6.14 -4.96
C THR A 41 0.17 5.28 -3.72
N ILE A 42 1.29 4.71 -3.27
CA ILE A 42 1.41 4.02 -1.99
C ILE A 42 2.47 4.72 -1.15
N THR A 43 2.17 4.94 0.12
CA THR A 43 3.10 5.45 1.11
C THR A 43 3.25 4.42 2.23
N THR A 44 4.50 4.04 2.47
CA THR A 44 4.95 3.22 3.60
C THR A 44 5.83 4.06 4.53
N ASP A 45 6.37 3.45 5.57
CA ASP A 45 7.39 4.05 6.43
C ASP A 45 8.80 4.11 5.81
N VAL A 46 9.04 3.34 4.74
CA VAL A 46 10.36 3.28 4.07
C VAL A 46 10.37 4.07 2.76
N PHE A 47 9.30 3.98 1.99
CA PHE A 47 9.20 4.61 0.68
C PHE A 47 7.79 5.04 0.33
N THR A 48 7.71 6.03 -0.54
CA THR A 48 6.52 6.37 -1.33
C THR A 48 6.80 6.02 -2.80
N VAL A 49 5.82 5.44 -3.48
CA VAL A 49 5.95 5.03 -4.88
C VAL A 49 4.62 5.18 -5.61
N ARG A 50 4.67 5.56 -6.89
CA ARG A 50 3.50 5.58 -7.77
C ARG A 50 3.35 4.26 -8.50
N TYR A 51 2.13 3.92 -8.85
CA TYR A 51 1.81 2.75 -9.64
C TYR A 51 0.72 3.06 -10.67
N PRO A 52 0.59 2.27 -11.75
CA PRO A 52 -0.37 2.56 -12.80
C PRO A 52 -1.81 2.46 -12.28
N ARG A 53 -2.68 3.38 -12.71
CA ARG A 53 -4.09 3.33 -12.33
C ARG A 53 -4.77 2.07 -12.85
N GLY A 54 -5.71 1.53 -12.08
CA GLY A 54 -6.41 0.29 -12.41
C GLY A 54 -5.65 -0.97 -12.01
N TRP A 55 -4.34 -0.88 -11.75
CA TRP A 55 -3.56 -2.02 -11.31
C TRP A 55 -3.90 -2.41 -9.88
N ARG A 56 -3.86 -3.71 -9.63
CA ARG A 56 -4.07 -4.27 -8.30
C ARG A 56 -2.79 -4.13 -7.48
N VAL A 57 -2.96 -3.73 -6.23
CA VAL A 57 -1.88 -3.67 -5.26
C VAL A 57 -2.02 -4.83 -4.29
N VAL A 58 -1.01 -5.68 -4.22
CA VAL A 58 -0.96 -6.82 -3.30
C VAL A 58 0.18 -6.62 -2.32
N LYS A 59 -0.15 -6.60 -1.01
CA LYS A 59 0.87 -6.66 0.04
C LYS A 59 1.30 -8.11 0.23
N LEU A 60 2.57 -8.39 -0.04
CA LEU A 60 3.16 -9.72 0.05
C LEU A 60 3.82 -9.96 1.41
N SER A 61 4.29 -8.91 2.09
CA SER A 61 4.84 -9.03 3.43
C SER A 61 3.76 -9.18 4.51
N VAL A 62 4.09 -9.92 5.56
CA VAL A 62 3.26 -10.03 6.77
C VAL A 62 3.23 -8.71 7.55
N ALA A 63 2.30 -8.58 8.50
CA ALA A 63 2.26 -7.41 9.39
C ALA A 63 3.57 -7.29 10.19
N GLY A 64 4.15 -6.09 10.24
CA GLY A 64 5.40 -5.80 10.95
C GLY A 64 6.69 -6.18 10.22
N ALA A 65 6.63 -6.92 9.11
CA ALA A 65 7.79 -7.17 8.25
C ALA A 65 8.07 -5.95 7.34
N PRO A 66 9.29 -5.79 6.82
CA PRO A 66 9.61 -4.75 5.87
C PRO A 66 8.64 -4.73 4.67
N PRO A 67 8.32 -3.56 4.12
CA PRO A 67 7.32 -3.46 3.06
C PRO A 67 7.74 -4.27 1.82
N TRP A 68 6.82 -5.10 1.33
CA TRP A 68 6.92 -5.80 0.05
C TRP A 68 5.55 -5.80 -0.62
N LEU A 69 5.50 -5.18 -1.79
CA LEU A 69 4.30 -4.92 -2.56
C LEU A 69 4.47 -5.45 -3.99
N ALA A 70 3.38 -5.92 -4.59
CA ALA A 70 3.29 -6.20 -6.03
C ALA A 70 2.20 -5.35 -6.66
N PHE A 71 2.50 -4.74 -7.79
CA PHE A 71 1.56 -4.08 -8.70
C PHE A 71 1.32 -5.03 -9.85
N ILE A 72 0.05 -5.37 -10.09
CA ILE A 72 -0.36 -6.34 -11.10
C ILE A 72 -1.34 -5.67 -12.06
N SER A 73 -1.09 -5.80 -13.37
CA SER A 73 -1.98 -5.25 -14.40
C SER A 73 -3.38 -5.85 -14.34
N GLU A 74 -4.33 -5.22 -15.04
CA GLU A 74 -5.74 -5.67 -15.05
C GLU A 74 -5.95 -7.05 -15.68
N ASP A 75 -5.07 -7.42 -16.62
CA ASP A 75 -5.05 -8.68 -17.36
C ASP A 75 -4.10 -9.73 -16.77
N ASP A 76 -3.43 -9.41 -15.65
CA ASP A 76 -2.50 -10.27 -14.93
C ASP A 76 -1.22 -10.67 -15.69
N THR A 77 -0.92 -10.02 -16.82
CA THR A 77 0.28 -10.31 -17.62
C THR A 77 1.52 -9.54 -17.18
N LEU A 78 1.33 -8.40 -16.51
CA LEU A 78 2.43 -7.56 -16.01
C LEU A 78 2.45 -7.51 -14.50
N ARG A 79 3.66 -7.59 -13.94
CA ARG A 79 3.90 -7.46 -12.51
C ARG A 79 5.15 -6.62 -12.25
N ILE A 80 5.05 -5.71 -11.30
CA ILE A 80 6.18 -4.97 -10.74
C ILE A 80 6.16 -5.16 -9.22
N GLU A 81 7.26 -5.62 -8.65
CA GLU A 81 7.41 -5.71 -7.20
C GLU A 81 8.32 -4.62 -6.68
N VAL A 82 7.97 -4.07 -5.52
CA VAL A 82 8.72 -3.04 -4.81
C VAL A 82 8.86 -3.47 -3.35
N ARG A 83 10.09 -3.50 -2.84
CA ARG A 83 10.35 -3.95 -1.47
C ARG A 83 11.56 -3.30 -0.82
N ALA A 84 11.56 -3.31 0.51
CA ALA A 84 12.63 -2.73 1.33
C ALA A 84 13.82 -3.69 1.59
N GLU A 85 13.72 -4.97 1.18
CA GLU A 85 14.77 -5.98 1.38
C GLU A 85 15.23 -6.61 0.05
N PRO A 86 16.48 -7.07 -0.09
CA PRO A 86 16.98 -7.63 -1.35
C PRO A 86 16.29 -8.93 -1.73
N PHE A 87 16.05 -9.17 -3.03
CA PHE A 87 15.61 -10.47 -3.58
C PHE A 87 16.56 -11.61 -3.21
N ASP A 88 16.01 -12.68 -2.63
CA ASP A 88 16.73 -13.84 -2.11
C ASP A 88 16.22 -15.17 -2.70
N ASP A 89 15.59 -15.08 -3.86
CA ASP A 89 15.02 -16.21 -4.59
C ASP A 89 15.68 -16.37 -5.97
N GLU A 90 15.45 -17.52 -6.62
CA GLU A 90 16.04 -17.86 -7.93
C GLU A 90 15.20 -17.38 -9.12
N THR A 91 14.20 -16.51 -8.89
CA THR A 91 13.37 -15.99 -9.97
C THR A 91 14.24 -15.15 -10.91
N VAL A 92 14.11 -15.36 -12.22
CA VAL A 92 14.78 -14.54 -13.23
C VAL A 92 13.81 -13.45 -13.70
N PRO A 93 13.96 -12.20 -13.27
CA PRO A 93 13.07 -11.13 -13.70
C PRO A 93 13.44 -10.62 -15.10
N LEU A 94 12.50 -9.94 -15.74
CA LEU A 94 12.79 -9.22 -16.99
C LEU A 94 13.64 -7.97 -16.72
N LEU A 95 13.36 -7.29 -15.60
CA LEU A 95 14.06 -6.10 -15.13
C LEU A 95 14.25 -6.20 -13.62
N GLU A 96 15.41 -5.78 -13.13
CA GLU A 96 15.69 -5.66 -11.71
C GLU A 96 16.58 -4.45 -11.48
N GLU A 97 16.22 -3.62 -10.50
CA GLU A 97 16.95 -2.39 -10.15
C GLU A 97 16.94 -2.18 -8.64
N THR A 98 17.95 -1.46 -8.14
CA THR A 98 17.97 -0.99 -6.76
C THR A 98 18.06 0.52 -6.75
N VAL A 99 17.04 1.19 -6.22
CA VAL A 99 17.05 2.63 -5.99
C VAL A 99 17.72 2.90 -4.63
N VAL A 100 18.73 3.76 -4.63
CA VAL A 100 19.48 4.13 -3.42
C VAL A 100 19.43 5.64 -3.23
N GLU A 101 18.91 6.07 -2.09
CA GLU A 101 18.87 7.48 -1.71
C GLU A 101 19.18 7.61 -0.23
N SER A 102 20.13 8.49 0.13
CA SER A 102 20.52 8.76 1.52
C SER A 102 20.88 7.52 2.36
N GLY A 103 21.31 6.43 1.71
CA GLY A 103 21.65 5.16 2.37
C GLY A 103 20.48 4.18 2.54
N VAL A 104 19.25 4.59 2.23
CA VAL A 104 18.07 3.73 2.12
C VAL A 104 18.08 3.04 0.76
N ARG A 105 17.68 1.76 0.72
CA ARG A 105 17.61 0.95 -0.51
C ARG A 105 16.20 0.44 -0.70
N VAL A 106 15.71 0.56 -1.93
CA VAL A 106 14.47 -0.08 -2.38
C VAL A 106 14.78 -0.92 -3.59
N TYR A 107 14.30 -2.16 -3.56
CA TYR A 107 14.53 -3.17 -4.56
C TYR A 107 13.29 -3.31 -5.42
N LEU A 108 13.48 -3.20 -6.73
CA LEU A 108 12.41 -3.35 -7.71
C LEU A 108 12.73 -4.51 -8.63
N ARG A 109 11.70 -5.30 -8.97
CA ARG A 109 11.79 -6.26 -10.07
C ARG A 109 10.52 -6.22 -10.90
N ALA A 110 10.64 -6.51 -12.20
CA ALA A 110 9.51 -6.58 -13.13
C ALA A 110 9.48 -7.94 -13.85
N MET A 111 8.27 -8.44 -14.05
CA MET A 111 7.94 -9.70 -14.70
C MET A 111 6.83 -9.43 -15.71
N ALA A 112 6.92 -10.06 -16.87
CA ALA A 112 5.89 -10.01 -17.90
C ALA A 112 5.75 -11.38 -18.55
N ASP A 113 4.56 -11.64 -19.08
CA ASP A 113 4.36 -12.70 -20.06
C ASP A 113 5.03 -12.34 -21.40
N GLU A 114 5.23 -13.35 -22.26
CA GLU A 114 5.90 -13.20 -23.55
C GLU A 114 5.14 -12.20 -24.46
N GLY A 115 5.83 -11.17 -24.94
CA GLY A 115 5.29 -10.15 -25.85
C GLY A 115 4.89 -8.82 -25.20
N ASP A 116 4.87 -8.73 -23.87
CA ASP A 116 4.49 -7.51 -23.14
C ASP A 116 5.71 -6.70 -22.62
N GLU A 117 6.92 -7.00 -23.08
CA GLU A 117 8.18 -6.46 -22.53
C GLU A 117 8.29 -4.94 -22.69
N THR A 118 7.75 -4.40 -23.78
CA THR A 118 7.83 -2.95 -24.07
C THR A 118 6.96 -2.16 -23.11
N ALA A 119 5.71 -2.60 -22.90
CA ALA A 119 4.80 -1.98 -21.96
C ALA A 119 5.33 -2.09 -20.52
N LEU A 120 5.91 -3.23 -20.15
CA LEU A 120 6.53 -3.40 -18.85
C LEU A 120 7.68 -2.41 -18.61
N ARG A 121 8.57 -2.22 -19.59
CA ARG A 121 9.71 -1.29 -19.45
C ARG A 121 9.26 0.14 -19.19
N GLU A 122 8.24 0.61 -19.89
CA GLU A 122 7.69 1.96 -19.69
C GLU A 122 7.16 2.13 -18.27
N TRP A 123 6.32 1.19 -17.80
CA TRP A 123 5.76 1.26 -16.46
C TRP A 123 6.80 1.07 -15.36
N PHE A 124 7.77 0.16 -15.58
CA PHE A 124 8.86 -0.05 -14.65
C PHE A 124 9.67 1.23 -14.42
N GLU A 125 9.94 1.97 -15.49
CA GLU A 125 10.67 3.23 -15.41
C GLU A 125 9.88 4.29 -14.62
N ILE A 126 8.59 4.43 -14.91
CA ILE A 126 7.69 5.34 -14.18
C ILE A 126 7.67 4.99 -12.68
N VAL A 127 7.55 3.70 -12.34
CA VAL A 127 7.56 3.24 -10.95
C VAL A 127 8.90 3.56 -10.31
N ARG A 128 10.02 3.19 -10.95
CA ARG A 128 11.39 3.42 -10.48
C ARG A 128 11.68 4.88 -10.20
N GLU A 129 11.35 5.77 -11.13
CA GLU A 129 11.58 7.21 -11.00
C GLU A 129 10.69 7.87 -9.94
N SER A 130 9.54 7.26 -9.64
CA SER A 130 8.62 7.77 -8.63
C SER A 130 8.97 7.38 -7.18
N VAL A 131 9.95 6.50 -6.99
CA VAL A 131 10.37 6.07 -5.65
C VAL A 131 11.00 7.24 -4.92
N VAL A 132 10.41 7.60 -3.77
CA VAL A 132 10.94 8.61 -2.84
C VAL A 132 11.11 7.94 -1.47
N MET A 133 12.28 8.08 -0.87
CA MET A 133 12.55 7.48 0.45
C MET A 133 11.98 8.34 1.59
N GLY A 134 11.44 7.66 2.60
CA GLY A 134 10.87 8.28 3.82
C GLY A 134 11.88 8.55 4.92
#